data_AF-A0A176ZZR0-F1
#
_entry.id   AF-A0A176ZZR0-F1
#
_cell.length_a   1.000
_cell.length_b   1.000
_cell.length_c   1.000
_cell.angle_alpha   90.00
_cell.angle_beta   90.00
_cell.angle_gamma   90.00
#
_symmetry.space_group_name_H-M   'P 1'
#
loop_
_entity.id
_entity.type
_entity.pdbx_description
1 polymer ?
#
loop_
_entity_poly.entity_id
_entity_poly.type
_entity_poly.pdbx_seq_one_letter_code
_entity_poly.pdbx_strand_id
1 'polypeptide(L)'
;MNYRSNEWTMGIHWALPLLQEILPAEVYAKLPDNACNLTEGIHSGHYPIINGETGDVMVGVPYAHGLRVARSKMRALCAEGINVQVSRSWQNSTIPWQIWG
;
A
#
# COMPACT_ATOMS: atom_id res chain seq x y z
N MET A 1 -17.12 10.26 -20.91
CA MET A 1 -16.15 10.67 -19.88
C MET A 1 -15.32 9.46 -19.49
N ASN A 2 -14.12 9.35 -20.03
CA ASN A 2 -13.20 8.25 -19.70
C ASN A 2 -12.45 8.64 -18.42
N TYR A 3 -13.11 8.49 -17.27
CA TYR A 3 -12.47 8.65 -15.96
C TYR A 3 -11.53 7.47 -15.78
N ARG A 4 -10.28 7.62 -16.27
CA ARG A 4 -9.17 6.80 -15.79
C ARG A 4 -9.04 7.12 -14.32
N SER A 5 -9.72 6.35 -13.47
CA SER A 5 -9.35 6.26 -12.07
C SER A 5 -7.86 5.97 -12.08
N ASN A 6 -7.05 6.93 -11.62
CA ASN A 6 -5.60 6.81 -11.52
C ASN A 6 -5.31 5.73 -10.46
N GLU A 7 -5.54 4.47 -10.81
CA GLU A 7 -5.22 3.32 -9.98
C GLU A 7 -3.74 3.04 -10.17
N TRP A 8 -2.98 3.14 -9.08
CA TRP A 8 -1.55 2.90 -9.10
C TRP A 8 -1.30 1.47 -8.64
N THR A 9 -0.61 0.69 -9.46
CA THR A 9 -0.10 -0.62 -9.04
C THR A 9 1.17 -0.43 -8.21
N MET A 10 1.34 -1.27 -7.20
CA MET A 10 2.53 -1.29 -6.35
C MET A 10 3.08 -2.72 -6.28
N GLY A 11 4.40 -2.86 -6.43
CA GLY A 11 5.10 -4.11 -6.18
C GLY A 11 5.56 -4.18 -4.72
N ILE A 12 5.26 -5.29 -4.05
CA ILE A 12 5.69 -5.60 -2.69
C ILE A 12 6.71 -6.73 -2.79
N HIS A 13 7.96 -6.45 -2.40
CA HIS A 13 9.07 -7.40 -2.39
C HIS A 13 9.54 -7.65 -0.97
N TRP A 14 10.60 -6.97 -0.53
CA TRP A 14 11.19 -7.16 0.80
C TRP A 14 10.25 -6.85 1.97
N ALA A 15 9.17 -6.12 1.73
CA ALA A 15 8.16 -5.84 2.75
C ALA A 15 7.16 -6.99 2.96
N LEU A 16 7.10 -8.00 2.09
CA LEU A 16 6.17 -9.13 2.25
C LEU A 16 6.29 -9.87 3.59
N PRO A 17 7.51 -10.23 4.09
CA PRO A 17 7.65 -10.83 5.41
C PRO A 17 7.26 -9.86 6.55
N LEU A 18 7.59 -8.58 6.42
CA LEU A 18 7.21 -7.57 7.42
C LEU A 18 5.68 -7.40 7.50
N LEU A 19 4.98 -7.49 6.37
CA LEU A 19 3.52 -7.47 6.34
C LEU A 19 2.90 -8.64 7.10
N GLN A 20 3.55 -9.81 7.09
CA GLN A 20 3.08 -10.97 7.86
C GLN A 20 3.20 -10.75 9.37
N GLU A 21 4.21 -9.98 9.82
CA GLU A 21 4.44 -9.70 11.23
C GLU A 21 3.51 -8.61 11.76
N ILE A 22 3.15 -7.61 10.94
CA ILE A 22 2.39 -6.44 11.40
C ILE A 22 0.88 -6.52 11.13
N LEU A 23 0.44 -7.35 10.17
CA LEU A 23 -0.98 -7.50 9.86
C LEU A 23 -1.60 -8.63 10.68
N PRO A 24 -2.88 -8.51 11.10
CA PRO A 24 -3.64 -9.63 11.62
C PRO A 24 -3.66 -10.80 10.63
N ALA A 25 -3.58 -12.03 11.13
CA ALA A 25 -3.44 -13.23 10.29
C ALA A 25 -4.57 -13.37 9.26
N GLU A 26 -5.80 -13.03 9.65
CA GLU A 26 -6.99 -13.05 8.80
C GLU A 26 -6.97 -11.98 7.71
N VAL A 27 -6.29 -10.85 7.94
CA VAL A 27 -6.10 -9.79 6.94
C VAL A 27 -4.96 -10.18 6.00
N TYR A 28 -3.86 -10.71 6.54
CA TYR A 28 -2.73 -11.19 5.74
C TYR A 28 -3.14 -12.33 4.79
N ALA A 29 -4.00 -13.25 5.23
CA ALA A 29 -4.50 -14.35 4.41
C ALA A 29 -5.23 -13.89 3.14
N LYS A 30 -5.81 -12.70 3.14
CA LYS A 30 -6.51 -12.08 1.99
C LYS A 30 -5.60 -11.26 1.08
N LEU A 31 -4.32 -11.14 1.42
CA LEU A 31 -3.35 -10.37 0.62
C LEU A 31 -3.25 -10.84 -0.84
N PRO A 32 -3.24 -12.15 -1.15
CA PRO A 32 -3.20 -12.64 -2.54
C PRO A 32 -4.41 -12.24 -3.38
N ASP A 33 -5.59 -12.05 -2.77
CA ASP A 33 -6.81 -11.66 -3.48
C ASP A 33 -6.73 -10.23 -4.07
N ASN A 34 -5.78 -9.45 -3.56
CA ASN A 34 -5.50 -8.09 -4.04
C ASN A 34 -4.46 -8.05 -5.16
N ALA A 35 -3.97 -9.19 -5.64
CA ALA A 35 -3.05 -9.27 -6.75
C ALA A 35 -3.65 -8.61 -8.02
N CYS A 36 -2.82 -7.89 -8.76
CA CYS A 36 -3.19 -7.38 -10.08
C CYS A 36 -3.40 -8.53 -11.08
N ASN A 37 -2.67 -9.63 -10.90
CA ASN A 37 -2.81 -10.86 -11.66
C ASN A 37 -3.00 -12.03 -10.69
N LEU A 38 -4.22 -12.56 -10.63
CA LEU A 38 -4.59 -13.68 -9.75
C LEU A 38 -3.94 -15.01 -10.16
N THR A 39 -3.49 -15.13 -11.41
CA THR A 39 -2.83 -16.34 -11.92
C THR A 39 -1.38 -16.43 -11.45
N GLU A 40 -0.69 -15.30 -11.32
CA GLU A 40 0.72 -15.28 -10.87
C GLU A 40 0.88 -15.14 -9.36
N GLY A 41 0.00 -14.41 -8.67
CA GLY A 41 0.04 -14.26 -7.22
C GLY A 41 1.42 -13.83 -6.69
N ILE A 42 1.87 -14.47 -5.60
CA ILE A 42 3.21 -14.28 -5.05
C ILE A 42 4.20 -15.12 -5.86
N HIS A 43 5.19 -14.47 -6.46
CA HIS A 43 6.16 -15.13 -7.35
C HIS A 43 7.60 -14.66 -7.08
N SER A 44 8.57 -15.39 -7.60
CA SER A 44 10.00 -15.03 -7.61
C SER A 44 10.43 -14.57 -9.00
N GLY A 45 11.45 -13.73 -9.10
CA GLY A 45 11.97 -13.31 -10.41
C GLY A 45 13.09 -12.30 -10.35
N HIS A 46 13.32 -11.62 -11.46
CA HIS A 46 14.28 -10.52 -11.58
C HIS A 46 13.58 -9.25 -12.03
N TYR A 47 13.86 -8.12 -11.36
CA TYR A 47 13.47 -6.80 -11.83
C TYR A 47 14.54 -6.27 -12.78
N PRO A 48 14.25 -6.14 -14.09
CA PRO A 48 15.19 -5.57 -15.01
C PRO A 48 15.28 -4.05 -14.76
N ILE A 49 16.48 -3.59 -14.45
CA ILE A 49 16.85 -2.18 -14.55
C ILE A 49 17.32 -1.98 -15.98
N ILE A 50 16.58 -1.16 -16.72
CA ILE A 50 16.75 -0.93 -18.15
C ILE A 50 17.29 0.49 -18.35
N ASN A 51 18.25 0.64 -19.25
CA ASN A 51 18.73 1.96 -19.68
C ASN A 51 17.61 2.66 -20.46
N GLY A 52 17.19 3.84 -20.00
CA GLY A 52 16.08 4.58 -20.61
C GLY A 52 16.37 5.16 -22.01
N GLU A 53 17.64 5.30 -22.37
CA GLU A 53 18.06 5.81 -23.69
C GLU A 53 18.26 4.67 -24.69
N THR A 54 18.96 3.60 -24.30
CA THR A 54 19.33 2.51 -25.23
C THR A 54 18.35 1.34 -25.23
N GLY A 55 17.57 1.15 -24.16
CA GLY A 55 16.71 0.00 -23.97
C GLY A 55 17.44 -1.27 -23.49
N ASP A 56 18.75 -1.20 -23.24
CA ASP A 56 19.54 -2.35 -22.78
C ASP A 56 19.23 -2.67 -21.31
N VAL A 57 19.18 -3.97 -20.99
CA VAL A 57 19.09 -4.43 -19.60
C VAL A 57 20.44 -4.24 -18.93
N MET A 58 20.49 -3.35 -17.94
CA MET A 58 21.71 -3.05 -17.18
C MET A 58 21.94 -4.10 -16.10
N VAL A 59 20.90 -4.48 -15.36
CA VAL A 59 20.97 -5.49 -14.30
C VAL A 59 19.59 -6.06 -14.00
N GLY A 60 19.52 -7.35 -13.65
CA GLY A 60 18.32 -7.98 -13.11
C GLY A 60 18.42 -8.12 -11.60
N VAL A 61 17.68 -7.32 -10.82
CA VAL A 61 17.69 -7.43 -9.36
C VAL A 61 16.82 -8.61 -8.93
N PRO A 62 17.38 -9.67 -8.31
CA PRO A 62 16.59 -10.84 -7.92
C PRO A 62 15.66 -10.51 -6.75
N TYR A 63 14.47 -11.11 -6.76
CA TYR A 63 13.55 -11.13 -5.62
C TYR A 63 12.99 -12.54 -5.42
N ALA A 64 12.95 -12.97 -4.16
CA ALA A 64 12.45 -14.29 -3.78
C ALA A 64 10.91 -14.35 -3.72
N HIS A 65 10.29 -13.29 -3.20
CA HIS A 65 8.84 -13.19 -3.09
C HIS A 65 8.40 -11.80 -3.51
N GLY A 66 7.51 -11.73 -4.48
CA GLY A 66 7.00 -10.51 -5.08
C GLY A 66 5.51 -10.61 -5.32
N LEU A 67 4.78 -9.56 -4.96
CA LEU A 67 3.35 -9.44 -5.21
C LEU A 67 3.05 -8.07 -5.78
N ARG A 68 2.32 -8.00 -6.90
CA ARG A 68 1.81 -6.73 -7.42
C ARG A 68 0.37 -6.55 -7.02
N VAL A 69 0.05 -5.45 -6.34
CA VAL A 69 -1.31 -5.14 -5.86
C VAL A 69 -1.77 -3.78 -6.36
N ALA A 70 -3.09 -3.60 -6.44
CA ALA A 70 -3.68 -2.29 -6.62
C ALA A 70 -3.63 -1.50 -5.30
N ARG A 71 -3.20 -0.23 -5.34
CA ARG A 71 -3.06 0.61 -4.14
C ARG A 71 -4.39 0.79 -3.41
N SER A 72 -5.49 0.99 -4.14
CA SER A 72 -6.81 1.17 -3.53
C SER A 72 -7.25 -0.08 -2.76
N LYS A 73 -7.05 -1.25 -3.35
CA LYS A 73 -7.33 -2.55 -2.74
C LYS A 73 -6.49 -2.80 -1.49
N MET A 74 -5.19 -2.53 -1.55
CA MET A 74 -4.30 -2.66 -0.38
C MET A 74 -4.75 -1.75 0.76
N ARG A 75 -5.14 -0.51 0.46
CA ARG A 75 -5.67 0.42 1.48
C ARG A 75 -6.97 -0.08 2.10
N ALA A 76 -7.87 -0.65 1.29
CA ALA A 76 -9.12 -1.21 1.78
C ALA A 76 -8.85 -2.42 2.69
N LEU A 77 -7.93 -3.31 2.30
CA LEU A 77 -7.52 -4.46 3.09
C LEU A 77 -6.96 -4.04 4.45
N CYS A 78 -6.04 -3.07 4.48
CA CYS A 78 -5.46 -2.58 5.75
C CYS A 78 -6.47 -1.85 6.64
N ALA A 79 -7.61 -1.40 6.10
CA ALA A 79 -8.66 -0.76 6.88
C ALA A 79 -9.66 -1.76 7.49
N GLU A 80 -9.60 -3.05 7.11
CA GLU A 80 -10.46 -4.07 7.67
C GLU A 80 -10.24 -4.20 9.19
N GLY A 81 -11.32 -4.29 9.95
CA GLY A 81 -11.26 -4.40 11.41
C GLY A 81 -10.91 -3.10 12.16
N ILE A 82 -10.58 -2.00 11.46
CA ILE A 82 -10.30 -0.71 12.10
C ILE A 82 -11.61 0.08 12.28
N ASN A 83 -12.14 0.10 13.50
CA ASN A 83 -13.23 1.00 13.87
C ASN A 83 -12.67 2.37 14.29
N VAL A 84 -12.61 3.32 13.35
CA VAL A 84 -12.16 4.69 13.63
C VAL A 84 -13.29 5.46 14.33
N GLN A 85 -13.22 5.54 15.66
CA GLN A 85 -14.11 6.41 16.43
C GLN A 85 -13.48 7.79 16.64
N VAL A 86 -13.93 8.78 15.87
CA VAL A 86 -13.54 10.19 16.08
C VAL A 86 -14.35 10.76 17.24
N SER A 87 -13.82 10.69 18.44
CA SER A 87 -14.51 11.14 19.67
C SER A 87 -14.43 12.66 19.91
N ARG A 88 -13.90 13.45 18.99
CA ARG A 88 -13.67 14.89 19.23
C ARG A 88 -14.01 15.75 18.02
N SER A 89 -15.13 16.46 18.10
CA SER A 89 -15.38 17.66 17.30
C SER A 89 -14.56 18.81 17.89
N TRP A 90 -13.71 19.42 17.08
CA TRP A 90 -12.96 20.61 17.46
C TRP A 90 -13.94 21.75 17.75
N GLN A 91 -13.96 22.24 18.99
CA GLN A 91 -14.71 23.45 19.36
C GLN A 91 -13.73 24.63 19.36
N ASN A 92 -14.06 25.67 18.59
CA ASN A 92 -13.30 26.91 18.51
C ASN A 92 -13.37 27.64 19.87
N SER A 93 -12.40 27.41 20.76
CA SER A 93 -12.32 28.13 22.03
C SER A 93 -11.64 29.48 21.80
N THR A 94 -12.41 30.54 21.68
CA THR A 94 -11.91 31.92 21.79
C THR A 94 -11.46 32.13 23.23
N ILE A 95 -10.16 32.34 23.47
CA ILE A 95 -9.63 32.70 24.79
C ILE A 95 -9.99 34.17 25.05
N PRO A 96 -10.77 34.52 26.11
CA PRO A 96 -11.03 35.91 26.44
C PRO A 96 -9.78 36.56 27.06
N TRP A 97 -9.40 37.73 26.56
CA TRP A 97 -8.24 38.54 26.99
C TRP A 97 -8.34 39.15 28.41
N GLN A 98 -9.11 38.56 29.34
CA GLN A 98 -9.45 39.22 30.63
C GLN A 98 -8.58 38.84 31.85
N ILE A 99 -7.40 38.23 31.67
CA ILE A 99 -6.54 37.81 32.81
C ILE A 99 -5.21 38.57 32.93
N TRP A 100 -5.22 39.86 32.61
CA TRP A 100 -4.22 40.80 33.12
C TRP A 100 -4.92 42.14 33.45
N GLY A 101 -5.25 42.31 34.72
CA GLY A 101 -5.76 43.54 35.32
C GLY A 101 -5.24 43.65 36.74
#